data_AF-A0A412QHA1-F1
#
_entry.id   AF-A0A412QHA1-F1
#
_cell.length_a   1.000
_cell.length_b   1.000
_cell.length_c   1.000
_cell.angle_alpha   90.00
_cell.angle_beta   90.00
_cell.angle_gamma   90.00
#
_symmetry.space_group_name_H-M   'P 1'
#
loop_
_entity.id
_entity.type
_entity.pdbx_description
1 polymer ?
#
loop_
_entity_poly.entity_id
_entity_poly.type
_entity_poly.pdbx_seq_one_letter_code
_entity_poly.pdbx_strand_id
1 'polypeptide(L)'
;MMEKKYIYNVLMGRGYNAYSAQLVTEDLSKLSDPLNDYLLSWLNDESYNGDFETNGYSISQLQTERRMSYPAALLTMDWLMKEPEKAIESLNRKIK
;
A
#
# COMPACT_ATOMS: atom_id res chain seq x y z
N MET A 1 14.57 -1.89 8.43
CA MET A 1 13.79 -2.94 7.74
C MET A 1 12.69 -3.38 8.68
N MET A 2 11.42 -3.27 8.27
CA MET A 2 10.27 -3.54 9.13
C MET A 2 10.09 -5.05 9.35
N GLU A 3 9.73 -5.46 10.57
CA GLU A 3 9.60 -6.89 10.90
C GLU A 3 8.33 -7.49 10.25
N LYS A 4 8.51 -8.44 9.33
CA LYS A 4 7.40 -9.14 8.63
C LYS A 4 6.37 -9.72 9.59
N LYS A 5 6.82 -10.29 10.72
CA LYS A 5 5.94 -10.87 11.74
C LYS A 5 4.99 -9.84 12.33
N TYR A 6 5.47 -8.61 12.55
CA TYR A 6 4.64 -7.52 13.06
C TYR A 6 3.56 -7.12 12.04
N ILE A 7 3.95 -6.90 10.78
CA ILE A 7 3.01 -6.57 9.68
C ILE A 7 1.93 -7.66 9.58
N TYR A 8 2.33 -8.93 9.53
CA TYR A 8 1.42 -10.07 9.44
C TYR A 8 0.40 -10.09 10.57
N ASN A 9 0.84 -9.91 11.81
CA ASN A 9 -0.05 -9.93 12.98
C ASN A 9 -1.06 -8.77 12.95
N VAL A 10 -0.64 -7.57 12.54
CA VAL A 10 -1.56 -6.43 12.38
C VAL A 10 -2.60 -6.72 11.30
N LEU A 11 -2.18 -7.25 10.14
CA LEU A 11 -3.12 -7.60 9.07
C LEU A 11 -4.13 -8.67 9.51
N MET A 12 -3.67 -9.73 10.19
CA MET A 12 -4.55 -10.75 10.77
C MET A 12 -5.55 -10.14 11.77
N GLY A 13 -5.08 -9.25 12.65
CA GLY A 13 -5.93 -8.54 13.61
C GLY A 13 -6.98 -7.63 12.96
N ARG A 14 -6.71 -7.14 11.74
CA ARG A 14 -7.62 -6.32 10.93
C ARG A 14 -8.51 -7.13 9.98
N GLY A 15 -8.58 -8.45 10.17
CA GLY A 15 -9.51 -9.32 9.45
C GLY A 15 -9.03 -9.84 8.09
N TYR A 16 -7.75 -9.64 7.74
CA TYR A 16 -7.16 -10.35 6.61
C TYR A 16 -7.10 -11.84 6.92
N ASN A 17 -7.37 -12.69 5.92
CA ASN A 17 -7.14 -14.11 6.09
C ASN A 17 -5.64 -14.43 6.03
N ALA A 18 -5.23 -15.59 6.55
CA ALA A 18 -3.82 -15.96 6.64
C ALA A 18 -3.09 -15.91 5.29
N TYR A 19 -3.74 -16.33 4.21
CA TYR A 19 -3.16 -16.32 2.87
C TYR A 19 -2.92 -14.90 2.36
N SER A 20 -3.93 -14.03 2.41
CA SER A 20 -3.80 -12.64 1.97
C SER A 20 -2.86 -11.83 2.87
N ALA A 21 -2.91 -12.04 4.19
CA ALA A 21 -2.00 -11.41 5.14
C ALA A 21 -0.54 -11.76 4.83
N GLN A 22 -0.26 -13.02 4.48
CA GLN A 22 1.10 -13.45 4.16
C GLN A 22 1.61 -12.85 2.85
N LEU A 23 0.80 -12.84 1.78
CA LEU A 23 1.17 -12.21 0.52
C LEU A 23 1.42 -10.71 0.68
N VAL A 24 0.48 -10.00 1.30
CA VAL A 24 0.59 -8.55 1.49
C VAL A 24 1.78 -8.21 2.39
N THR A 25 2.07 -9.02 3.42
CA THR A 25 3.26 -8.83 4.26
C THR A 25 4.56 -8.91 3.46
N GLU A 26 4.67 -9.86 2.54
CA GLU A 26 5.86 -10.01 1.70
C GLU A 26 6.11 -8.78 0.85
N ASP A 27 5.05 -8.21 0.28
CA ASP A 27 5.15 -7.02 -0.57
C ASP A 27 5.40 -5.75 0.25
N LEU A 28 4.65 -5.56 1.35
CA LEU A 28 4.81 -4.41 2.24
C LEU A 28 6.19 -4.33 2.89
N SER A 29 6.82 -5.48 3.16
CA SER A 29 8.17 -5.52 3.73
C SER A 29 9.27 -5.00 2.79
N LYS A 30 8.95 -4.78 1.51
CA LYS A 30 9.87 -4.39 0.43
C LYS A 30 9.52 -3.02 -0.17
N LEU A 31 8.67 -2.25 0.52
CA LEU A 31 8.34 -0.88 0.12
C LEU A 31 9.61 -0.02 0.03
N SER A 32 9.59 0.91 -0.92
CA SER A 32 10.58 1.97 -1.06
C SER A 32 10.59 2.87 0.17
N ASP A 33 11.77 3.41 0.52
CA ASP A 33 12.00 4.15 1.75
C ASP A 33 10.98 5.24 2.11
N PRO A 34 10.50 6.12 1.21
CA PRO A 34 9.55 7.14 1.62
C PRO A 34 8.20 6.57 2.07
N LEU A 35 7.84 5.34 1.67
CA LEU A 35 6.57 4.70 2.02
C LEU A 35 6.62 3.93 3.35
N ASN A 36 7.83 3.66 3.88
CA ASN A 36 7.99 2.93 5.13
C ASN A 36 7.39 3.68 6.33
N ASP A 37 7.50 5.02 6.35
CA ASP A 37 6.96 5.85 7.44
C ASP A 37 5.43 5.89 7.43
N TYR A 38 4.83 5.91 6.24
CA TYR A 38 3.38 5.82 6.05
C TYR A 38 2.85 4.44 6.46
N LEU A 39 3.55 3.38 6.06
CA LEU A 39 3.23 2.03 6.50
C LEU A 39 3.31 1.91 8.03
N LEU A 40 4.39 2.39 8.65
CA LEU A 40 4.58 2.30 10.09
C LEU A 40 3.46 3.05 10.85
N SER A 41 3.14 4.26 10.39
CA SER A 41 2.06 5.06 10.98
C SER A 41 0.71 4.34 10.87
N TRP A 42 0.42 3.75 9.71
CA TRP A 42 -0.81 2.97 9.52
C TRP A 42 -0.84 1.67 10.33
N LEU A 43 0.29 0.99 10.54
CA LEU A 43 0.34 -0.21 11.38
C LEU A 43 0.07 0.11 12.85
N ASN A 44 0.53 1.28 13.33
CA ASN A 44 0.28 1.76 14.69
C ASN A 44 -1.15 2.26 14.89
N ASP A 45 -1.75 2.87 13.86
CA ASP A 45 -3.10 3.42 13.91
C ASP A 45 -3.83 3.15 12.59
N GLU A 46 -4.89 2.33 12.64
CA GLU A 46 -5.68 1.99 11.46
C GLU A 46 -6.41 3.20 10.86
N SER A 47 -6.69 4.23 11.67
CA SER A 47 -7.33 5.48 11.23
C SER A 47 -6.35 6.45 10.57
N TYR A 48 -5.04 6.15 10.60
CA TYR A 48 -4.03 6.95 9.92
C TYR A 48 -4.31 7.02 8.42
N ASN A 49 -4.31 8.24 7.90
CA ASN A 49 -4.63 8.57 6.52
C ASN A 49 -3.61 9.53 5.90
N GLY A 50 -2.34 9.40 6.30
CA GLY A 50 -1.26 10.20 5.72
C GLY A 50 -1.18 10.00 4.20
N ASP A 51 -0.92 11.10 3.50
CA ASP A 51 -0.89 11.12 2.05
C ASP A 51 0.53 11.33 1.52
N PHE A 52 0.80 10.70 0.38
CA PHE A 52 2.05 10.79 -0.36
C PHE A 52 1.69 10.91 -1.82
N GLU A 53 2.38 11.78 -2.55
CA GLU A 53 2.11 12.01 -3.97
C GLU A 53 3.35 11.72 -4.82
N THR A 54 3.16 11.00 -5.92
CA THR A 54 4.19 10.75 -6.92
C THR A 54 3.56 10.46 -8.28
N ASN A 55 4.23 10.84 -9.36
CA ASN A 55 3.78 10.57 -10.73
C ASN A 55 2.32 10.99 -11.02
N GLY A 56 1.82 12.02 -10.33
CA GLY A 56 0.44 12.52 -10.48
C GLY A 56 -0.64 11.69 -9.80
N TYR A 57 -0.28 10.78 -8.90
CA TYR A 57 -1.20 10.02 -8.05
C TYR A 57 -0.86 10.23 -6.58
N SER A 58 -1.88 10.15 -5.72
CA SER A 58 -1.70 10.13 -4.26
C SER A 58 -2.31 8.89 -3.60
N ILE A 59 -1.89 8.58 -2.37
CA ILE A 59 -2.47 7.48 -1.57
C ILE A 59 -3.98 7.72 -1.41
N SER A 60 -4.36 8.94 -1.03
CA SER A 60 -5.77 9.29 -0.81
C SER A 60 -6.62 9.17 -2.08
N GLN A 61 -6.07 9.55 -3.23
CA GLN A 61 -6.73 9.39 -4.53
C GLN A 61 -6.94 7.91 -4.87
N LEU A 62 -5.94 7.05 -4.66
CA LEU A 62 -6.07 5.62 -4.89
C LEU A 62 -7.12 4.98 -3.97
N GLN A 63 -7.22 5.40 -2.71
CA GLN A 63 -8.26 4.91 -1.80
C GLN A 63 -9.66 5.35 -2.24
N THR A 64 -9.83 6.60 -2.63
CA THR A 64 -11.15 7.17 -2.94
C THR A 64 -11.64 6.83 -4.35
N GLU A 65 -10.80 7.01 -5.37
CA GLU A 65 -11.18 6.82 -6.77
C GLU A 65 -11.04 5.37 -7.24
N ARG A 66 -10.12 4.60 -6.65
CA ARG A 66 -9.87 3.18 -7.00
C ARG A 66 -10.35 2.21 -5.92
N ARG A 67 -10.94 2.70 -4.82
CA ARG A 67 -11.47 1.89 -3.70
C ARG A 67 -10.44 0.95 -3.10
N MET A 68 -9.16 1.34 -3.11
CA MET A 68 -8.08 0.55 -2.53
C MET A 68 -8.07 0.64 -1.01
N SER A 69 -7.69 -0.43 -0.33
CA SER A 69 -7.28 -0.35 1.07
C SER A 69 -5.97 0.43 1.19
N TYR A 70 -5.66 0.94 2.39
CA TYR A 70 -4.41 1.67 2.60
C TYR A 70 -3.16 0.85 2.22
N PRO A 71 -3.05 -0.46 2.60
CA PRO A 71 -1.96 -1.32 2.09
C PRO A 71 -1.91 -1.43 0.57
N ALA A 72 -3.05 -1.59 -0.10
CA ALA A 72 -3.09 -1.72 -1.56
C ALA A 72 -2.68 -0.41 -2.25
N ALA A 73 -3.06 0.74 -1.69
CA ALA A 73 -2.64 2.04 -2.15
C ALA A 73 -1.12 2.21 -2.01
N LEU A 74 -0.53 1.87 -0.85
CA LEU A 74 0.92 1.91 -0.66
C LEU A 74 1.69 1.04 -1.67
N LEU A 75 1.22 -0.19 -1.93
CA LEU A 75 1.84 -1.07 -2.92
C LEU A 75 1.76 -0.49 -4.34
N THR A 76 0.66 0.19 -4.66
CA THR A 76 0.50 0.86 -5.96
C THR A 76 1.41 2.09 -6.08
N MET A 77 1.56 2.86 -5.00
CA MET A 77 2.51 3.98 -4.95
C MET A 77 3.95 3.50 -5.11
N ASP A 78 4.31 2.38 -4.49
CA ASP A 78 5.63 1.76 -4.67
C ASP A 78 5.86 1.31 -6.11
N TRP A 79 4.84 0.72 -6.74
CA TRP A 79 4.90 0.35 -8.15
C TRP A 79 5.05 1.56 -9.07
N LEU A 80 4.32 2.66 -8.79
CA LEU A 80 4.48 3.94 -9.51
C LEU A 80 5.90 4.50 -9.40
N MET A 81 6.56 4.34 -8.24
CA MET A 81 7.94 4.77 -8.07
C MET A 81 8.95 3.88 -8.82
N LYS A 82 8.72 2.57 -8.83
CA LYS A 82 9.65 1.58 -9.42
C LYS A 82 9.50 1.43 -10.93
N GLU A 83 8.26 1.42 -11.43
CA GLU A 83 7.92 1.18 -12.84
C GLU A 83 6.80 2.13 -13.31
N PRO A 84 7.04 3.45 -13.33
CA PRO A 84 6.01 4.46 -13.55
C PRO A 84 5.24 4.24 -14.85
N GLU A 85 5.92 3.93 -15.96
CA GLU A 85 5.27 3.74 -17.27
C GLU A 85 4.21 2.63 -17.24
N LYS A 86 4.54 1.46 -16.68
CA LYS A 86 3.64 0.31 -16.60
C LYS A 86 2.52 0.54 -15.59
N ALA A 87 2.85 1.13 -14.45
CA ALA A 87 1.88 1.43 -13.40
C ALA A 87 0.84 2.42 -13.90
N ILE A 88 1.26 3.51 -14.54
CA ILE A 88 0.37 4.52 -15.14
C ILE A 88 -0.48 3.90 -16.24
N GLU A 89 0.11 3.10 -17.14
CA GLU A 89 -0.65 2.40 -18.17
C GLU A 89 -1.76 1.53 -17.55
N SER A 90 -1.43 0.76 -16.52
CA SER A 90 -2.39 -0.08 -15.79
C SER A 90 -3.47 0.73 -15.08
N LEU A 91 -3.12 1.83 -14.42
CA LEU A 91 -4.06 2.70 -13.70
C LEU A 91 -4.99 3.48 -14.62
N ASN A 92 -4.57 3.72 -15.86
CA ASN A 92 -5.36 4.39 -16.91
C ASN A 92 -6.27 3.43 -17.67
N ARG A 93 -6.01 2.12 -17.63
CA ARG A 93 -6.95 1.13 -18.18
C ARG A 93 -8.22 1.14 -17.32
N LYS A 94 -9.26 1.79 -17.85
CA LYS A 94 -10.54 2.00 -17.19
C LYS A 94 -11.08 0.73 -16.51
N ILE A 95 -11.48 0.93 -15.26
CA ILE A 95 -12.52 0.16 -14.57
C ILE A 95 -13.68 0.02 -15.55
N LYS A 96 -13.94 -1.20 -15.99
CA LYS A 96 -15.00 -1.53 -16.94
C LYS A 96 -16.36 -1.54 -16.23
#